data_AF-A0A2V8Q0Y4-F1
#
_entry.id   AF-A0A2V8Q0Y4-F1
#
_cell.length_a   1.000
_cell.length_b   1.000
_cell.length_c   1.000
_cell.angle_alpha   90.00
_cell.angle_beta   90.00
_cell.angle_gamma   90.00
#
_symmetry.space_group_name_H-M   'P 1'
#
loop_
_entity.id
_entity.type
_entity.pdbx_description
1 polymer ?
#
loop_
_entity_poly.entity_id
_entity_poly.type
_entity_poly.pdbx_seq_one_letter_code
_entity_poly.pdbx_strand_id
1 'polypeptide(L)'
;MKSRVWFLLICVYCFCAIAHAQGPAKRQQVLQVSTGGFISFKSETSAIDAKRFAESQSLASLLYSQALADENRIIHRVITDADRRIIFGYDLWVNSDPITRKFSLAVMPADEAFRRTFLKDPTKRPEDLFATFPDSTKPQMLDDGDAVSLELLVNQEAGMKIVDVVRVTFDSSRLLDRPLESAPKDFTLDAISMTVKNYELLIDGGRAGKGHAKFACTGALLWFYVPDRGRFIISLVPREGYAFQKIGLLDRNRIEFYVNNQHFEWLSSEAVLPNGGTWNIWVLHDPNYTPLFGPEKVITSDKKPNVFERLNDAVKMGGGQAPATWPKPPDKTFKPIDKVFNPSDKISKPLDIPQRVMVVPKVSPN
;
A
#
# COMPACT_ATOMS: atom_id res chain seq x y z
N MET A 1 18.95 -37.67 43.20
CA MET A 1 18.17 -36.41 43.15
C MET A 1 18.04 -36.00 41.69
N LYS A 2 16.81 -36.01 41.15
CA LYS A 2 16.50 -35.67 39.75
C LYS A 2 16.24 -34.16 39.67
N SER A 3 16.91 -33.46 38.76
CA SER A 3 16.60 -32.07 38.41
C SER A 3 16.49 -31.98 36.90
N ARG A 4 15.25 -31.78 36.42
CA ARG A 4 14.86 -31.66 35.02
C ARG A 4 15.07 -30.20 34.59
N VAL A 5 15.90 -29.98 33.58
CA VAL A 5 15.97 -28.70 32.86
C VAL A 5 15.05 -28.81 31.64
N TRP A 6 13.98 -28.03 31.64
CA TRP A 6 13.11 -27.79 30.49
C TRP A 6 13.35 -26.33 30.08
N PHE A 7 14.01 -26.10 28.95
CA PHE A 7 13.99 -24.78 28.31
C PHE A 7 12.98 -24.82 27.16
N LEU A 8 11.91 -24.07 27.37
CA LEU A 8 10.84 -23.79 26.43
C LEU A 8 11.39 -23.03 25.22
N LEU A 9 11.29 -23.63 24.04
CA LEU A 9 11.59 -23.02 22.75
C LEU A 9 10.31 -22.34 22.25
N ILE A 10 10.16 -21.05 22.56
CA ILE A 10 9.02 -20.24 22.10
C ILE A 10 9.36 -19.69 20.71
N CYS A 11 8.89 -20.39 19.67
CA CYS A 11 8.83 -19.87 18.31
C CYS A 11 7.69 -18.85 18.20
N VAL A 12 8.01 -17.55 18.34
CA VAL A 12 7.08 -16.46 18.01
C VAL A 12 7.08 -16.29 16.48
N TYR A 13 6.10 -16.87 15.81
CA TYR A 13 5.79 -16.56 14.41
C TYR A 13 5.18 -15.15 14.35
N CYS A 14 5.96 -14.16 13.93
CA CYS A 14 5.50 -12.80 13.67
C CYS A 14 5.33 -12.59 12.16
N PHE A 15 4.07 -12.49 11.73
CA PHE A 15 3.67 -12.12 10.38
C PHE A 15 4.28 -10.77 9.98
N CYS A 16 5.00 -10.73 8.87
CA CYS A 16 5.59 -9.53 8.31
C CYS A 16 4.74 -9.01 7.15
N ALA A 17 4.04 -7.90 7.35
CA ALA A 17 3.36 -7.19 6.27
C ALA A 17 4.21 -5.99 5.83
N ILE A 18 4.81 -6.06 4.64
CA ILE A 18 5.47 -4.91 4.00
C ILE A 18 4.36 -3.97 3.51
N ALA A 19 4.01 -2.94 4.27
CA ALA A 19 3.01 -1.96 3.83
C ALA A 19 3.50 -1.15 2.61
N HIS A 20 2.89 -1.40 1.45
CA HIS A 20 3.01 -0.57 0.25
C HIS A 20 1.97 0.56 0.28
N ALA A 21 2.33 1.71 -0.28
CA ALA A 21 1.49 2.91 -0.28
C ALA A 21 0.13 2.65 -0.94
N GLN A 22 -0.95 3.01 -0.24
CA GLN A 22 -2.31 3.02 -0.79
C GLN A 22 -2.38 4.13 -1.84
N GLY A 23 -2.68 3.77 -3.08
CA GLY A 23 -2.99 4.71 -4.15
C GLY A 23 -4.43 4.54 -4.60
N PRO A 24 -4.98 5.53 -5.33
CA PRO A 24 -6.19 5.30 -6.11
C PRO A 24 -6.00 4.01 -6.94
N ALA A 25 -7.03 3.19 -7.11
CA ALA A 25 -6.92 1.88 -7.77
C ALA A 25 -6.41 1.98 -9.23
N LYS A 26 -6.55 3.16 -9.84
CA LYS A 26 -5.97 3.51 -11.15
C LYS A 26 -4.45 3.55 -11.15
N ARG A 27 -3.80 3.74 -9.99
CA ARG A 27 -2.35 3.83 -9.89
C ARG A 27 -1.76 2.43 -9.97
N GLN A 28 -0.90 2.24 -10.97
CA GLN A 28 -0.14 1.02 -11.14
C GLN A 28 0.75 0.78 -9.91
N GLN A 29 0.63 -0.40 -9.30
CA GLN A 29 1.46 -0.84 -8.18
C GLN A 29 2.46 -1.86 -8.68
N VAL A 30 3.75 -1.56 -8.54
CA VAL A 30 4.84 -2.44 -8.96
C VAL A 30 5.47 -3.10 -7.74
N LEU A 31 5.62 -4.42 -7.80
CA LEU A 31 6.30 -5.23 -6.80
C LEU A 31 7.43 -6.00 -7.48
N GLN A 32 8.55 -6.15 -6.77
CA GLN A 32 9.61 -7.05 -7.19
C GLN A 32 9.25 -8.46 -6.71
N VAL A 33 9.30 -9.44 -7.62
CA VAL A 33 9.18 -10.85 -7.26
C VAL A 33 10.58 -11.45 -7.04
N SER A 34 10.66 -12.67 -6.53
CA SER A 34 11.96 -13.34 -6.36
C SER A 34 12.74 -13.41 -7.69
N THR A 35 14.05 -13.66 -7.63
CA THR A 35 14.89 -13.90 -8.84
C THR A 35 14.94 -12.76 -9.88
N GLY A 36 14.58 -11.53 -9.48
CA GLY A 36 14.80 -10.33 -10.28
C GLY A 36 13.66 -9.95 -11.23
N GLY A 37 12.55 -10.69 -11.20
CA GLY A 37 11.33 -10.30 -11.92
C GLY A 37 10.57 -9.17 -11.22
N PHE A 38 9.67 -8.55 -11.94
CA PHE A 38 8.75 -7.52 -11.48
C PHE A 38 7.33 -7.87 -11.91
N ILE A 39 6.37 -7.47 -11.08
CA ILE A 39 4.95 -7.59 -11.36
C ILE A 39 4.28 -6.26 -11.11
N SER A 40 3.29 -5.92 -11.92
CA SER A 40 2.45 -4.75 -11.70
C SER A 40 0.98 -5.08 -11.71
N PHE A 41 0.23 -4.36 -10.89
CA PHE A 41 -1.22 -4.42 -10.80
C PHE A 41 -1.81 -3.09 -11.20
N LYS A 42 -2.85 -3.12 -12.02
CA LYS A 42 -3.62 -1.94 -12.42
C LYS A 42 -5.09 -2.30 -12.45
N SER A 43 -5.86 -1.68 -11.57
CA SER A 43 -7.29 -1.91 -11.52
C SER A 43 -8.01 -0.94 -12.43
N GLU A 44 -8.88 -1.47 -13.27
CA GLU A 44 -9.67 -0.74 -14.26
C GLU A 44 -11.14 -1.08 -14.09
N THR A 45 -12.01 -0.11 -14.34
CA THR A 45 -13.45 -0.34 -14.49
C THR A 45 -13.78 -0.38 -15.97
N SER A 46 -14.46 -1.42 -16.40
CA SER A 46 -15.00 -1.51 -17.75
C SER A 46 -16.53 -1.47 -17.67
N ALA A 47 -17.12 -0.54 -18.42
CA ALA A 47 -18.56 -0.51 -18.65
C ALA A 47 -18.89 -1.41 -19.86
N ILE A 48 -19.98 -2.16 -19.76
CA ILE A 48 -20.48 -3.01 -20.85
C ILE A 48 -21.07 -2.15 -22.00
N ASP A 49 -21.52 -0.93 -21.69
CA ASP A 49 -22.07 0.02 -22.66
C ASP A 49 -21.26 1.34 -22.68
N ALA A 50 -20.93 1.82 -23.88
CA ALA A 50 -20.10 3.00 -24.12
C ALA A 50 -20.70 4.28 -23.53
N LYS A 51 -22.05 4.39 -23.42
CA LYS A 51 -22.70 5.55 -22.80
C LYS A 51 -22.43 5.68 -21.30
N ARG A 52 -22.15 4.57 -20.59
CA ARG A 52 -21.85 4.54 -19.15
C ARG A 52 -20.36 4.70 -18.83
N PHE A 53 -19.52 4.90 -19.85
CA PHE A 53 -18.07 4.93 -19.70
C PHE A 53 -17.56 6.14 -18.88
N ALA A 54 -18.14 7.33 -19.08
CA ALA A 54 -17.75 8.53 -18.35
C ALA A 54 -18.03 8.42 -16.84
N GLU A 55 -19.18 7.85 -16.46
CA GLU A 55 -19.53 7.56 -15.07
C GLU A 55 -18.60 6.49 -14.46
N SER A 56 -18.26 5.46 -15.23
CA SER A 56 -17.36 4.40 -14.77
C SER A 56 -15.96 4.91 -14.40
N GLN A 57 -15.41 5.88 -15.16
CA GLN A 57 -14.11 6.48 -14.84
C GLN A 57 -14.13 7.24 -13.50
N SER A 58 -15.25 7.89 -13.17
CA SER A 58 -15.42 8.56 -11.87
C SER A 58 -15.42 7.54 -10.72
N LEU A 59 -15.98 6.35 -10.93
CA LEU A 59 -16.12 5.33 -9.89
C LEU A 59 -14.83 4.56 -9.62
N ALA A 60 -14.00 4.30 -10.64
CA ALA A 60 -12.66 3.73 -10.44
C ALA A 60 -11.79 4.60 -9.52
N SER A 61 -12.02 5.92 -9.51
CA SER A 61 -11.31 6.86 -8.65
C SER A 61 -11.65 6.71 -7.16
N LEU A 62 -12.80 6.11 -6.84
CA LEU A 62 -13.27 5.86 -5.48
C LEU A 62 -12.77 4.53 -4.90
N LEU A 63 -12.15 3.71 -5.73
CA LEU A 63 -11.51 2.48 -5.31
C LEU A 63 -10.05 2.75 -4.97
N TYR A 64 -9.57 2.07 -3.96
CA TYR A 64 -8.17 2.03 -3.56
C TYR A 64 -7.70 0.59 -3.63
N SER A 65 -6.45 0.39 -4.04
CA SER A 65 -5.89 -0.95 -4.16
C SER A 65 -4.55 -1.04 -3.42
N GLN A 66 -4.27 -2.21 -2.88
CA GLN A 66 -3.00 -2.54 -2.22
C GLN A 66 -2.55 -3.93 -2.61
N ALA A 67 -1.25 -4.11 -2.77
CA ALA A 67 -0.61 -5.41 -2.94
C ALA A 67 0.53 -5.55 -1.92
N LEU A 68 0.58 -6.69 -1.24
CA LEU A 68 1.53 -6.98 -0.17
C LEU A 68 2.11 -8.37 -0.41
N ALA A 69 3.44 -8.49 -0.56
CA ALA A 69 4.09 -9.80 -0.63
C ALA A 69 4.44 -10.31 0.77
N ASP A 70 4.13 -11.58 1.05
CA ASP A 70 4.51 -12.26 2.28
C ASP A 70 5.85 -13.00 2.16
N GLU A 71 6.26 -13.69 3.23
CA GLU A 71 7.51 -14.46 3.28
C GLU A 71 7.48 -15.70 2.37
N ASN A 72 6.29 -16.23 2.10
CA ASN A 72 6.07 -17.36 1.21
C ASN A 72 5.99 -16.94 -0.26
N ARG A 73 6.25 -15.65 -0.55
CA ARG A 73 6.17 -15.05 -1.89
C ARG A 73 4.76 -15.08 -2.48
N ILE A 74 3.75 -15.14 -1.62
CA ILE A 74 2.36 -14.90 -1.99
C ILE A 74 2.12 -13.41 -1.95
N ILE A 75 1.55 -12.87 -3.02
CA ILE A 75 1.15 -11.47 -3.09
C ILE A 75 -0.33 -11.38 -2.76
N HIS A 76 -0.65 -10.78 -1.63
CA HIS A 76 -2.01 -10.48 -1.23
C HIS A 76 -2.47 -9.17 -1.88
N ARG A 77 -3.50 -9.24 -2.72
CA ARG A 77 -4.13 -8.09 -3.36
C ARG A 77 -5.45 -7.79 -2.67
N VAL A 78 -5.65 -6.55 -2.27
CA VAL A 78 -6.93 -6.08 -1.70
C VAL A 78 -7.40 -4.83 -2.40
N ILE A 79 -8.71 -4.79 -2.67
CA ILE A 79 -9.43 -3.62 -3.16
C ILE A 79 -10.31 -3.12 -2.02
N THR A 80 -10.29 -1.81 -1.82
CA THR A 80 -11.03 -1.12 -0.77
C THR A 80 -11.83 0.04 -1.36
N ASP A 81 -12.93 0.38 -0.70
CA ASP A 81 -13.70 1.56 -1.03
C ASP A 81 -13.11 2.84 -0.40
N ALA A 82 -13.74 4.00 -0.65
CA ALA A 82 -13.31 5.29 -0.10
C ALA A 82 -13.38 5.38 1.44
N ASP A 83 -14.23 4.57 2.07
CA ASP A 83 -14.31 4.42 3.52
C ASP A 83 -13.36 3.33 4.06
N ARG A 84 -12.46 2.82 3.19
CA ARG A 84 -11.45 1.77 3.47
C ARG A 84 -12.04 0.42 3.86
N ARG A 85 -13.30 0.14 3.53
CA ARG A 85 -13.85 -1.21 3.66
C ARG A 85 -13.31 -2.07 2.52
N ILE A 86 -12.88 -3.28 2.86
CA ILE A 86 -12.41 -4.23 1.86
C ILE A 86 -13.61 -4.76 1.10
N ILE A 87 -13.56 -4.62 -0.22
CA ILE A 87 -14.63 -5.05 -1.12
C ILE A 87 -14.30 -6.40 -1.76
N PHE A 88 -13.03 -6.61 -2.08
CA PHE A 88 -12.54 -7.82 -2.70
C PHE A 88 -11.06 -8.02 -2.35
N GLY A 89 -10.62 -9.25 -2.26
CA GLY A 89 -9.20 -9.57 -2.18
C GLY A 89 -8.91 -10.96 -2.69
N TYR A 90 -7.66 -11.17 -3.09
CA TYR A 90 -7.17 -12.44 -3.59
C TYR A 90 -5.68 -12.57 -3.38
N ASP A 91 -5.19 -13.79 -3.49
CA ASP A 91 -3.78 -14.10 -3.39
C ASP A 91 -3.22 -14.43 -4.77
N LEU A 92 -1.98 -14.04 -5.01
CA LEU A 92 -1.28 -14.29 -6.25
C LEU A 92 0.04 -14.99 -5.96
N TRP A 93 0.17 -16.22 -6.43
CA TRP A 93 1.43 -16.94 -6.45
C TRP A 93 2.15 -16.65 -7.77
N VAL A 94 3.40 -16.23 -7.68
CA VAL A 94 4.23 -15.91 -8.85
C VAL A 94 5.61 -16.52 -8.67
N ASN A 95 6.04 -17.28 -9.67
CA ASN A 95 7.41 -17.77 -9.78
C ASN A 95 8.04 -17.28 -11.08
N SER A 96 9.29 -16.84 -11.02
CA SER A 96 10.03 -16.31 -12.16
C SER A 96 11.32 -17.08 -12.40
N ASP A 97 11.57 -17.44 -13.65
CA ASP A 97 12.79 -18.09 -14.09
C ASP A 97 13.60 -17.12 -14.95
N PRO A 98 14.72 -16.56 -14.43
CA PRO A 98 15.53 -15.61 -15.17
C PRO A 98 16.31 -16.24 -16.34
N ILE A 99 16.49 -17.56 -16.35
CA ILE A 99 17.19 -18.27 -17.43
C ILE A 99 16.27 -18.42 -18.63
N THR A 100 15.05 -18.91 -18.40
CA THR A 100 14.05 -19.07 -19.48
C THR A 100 13.28 -17.79 -19.77
N ARG A 101 13.40 -16.77 -18.91
CA ARG A 101 12.65 -15.50 -18.94
C ARG A 101 11.13 -15.71 -18.92
N LYS A 102 10.66 -16.71 -18.17
CA LYS A 102 9.24 -17.03 -18.02
C LYS A 102 8.74 -16.81 -16.60
N PHE A 103 7.43 -16.56 -16.51
CA PHE A 103 6.70 -16.38 -15.26
C PHE A 103 5.60 -17.43 -15.14
N SER A 104 5.52 -18.11 -14.00
CA SER A 104 4.39 -18.97 -13.64
C SER A 104 3.52 -18.24 -12.63
N LEU A 105 2.24 -18.05 -12.99
CA LEU A 105 1.30 -17.25 -12.21
C LEU A 105 0.04 -18.05 -11.91
N ALA A 106 -0.40 -18.05 -10.66
CA ALA A 106 -1.67 -18.62 -10.22
C ALA A 106 -2.41 -17.65 -9.30
N VAL A 107 -3.71 -17.52 -9.51
CA VAL A 107 -4.60 -16.72 -8.66
C VAL A 107 -5.30 -17.66 -7.69
N MET A 108 -5.37 -17.25 -6.43
CA MET A 108 -5.93 -18.04 -5.35
C MET A 108 -6.95 -17.21 -4.57
N PRO A 109 -7.92 -17.85 -3.90
CA PRO A 109 -8.71 -17.18 -2.90
C PRO A 109 -7.80 -16.51 -1.85
N ALA A 110 -8.21 -15.36 -1.32
CA ALA A 110 -7.49 -14.72 -0.23
C ALA A 110 -7.39 -15.68 0.96
N ASP A 111 -6.17 -15.87 1.46
CA ASP A 111 -5.88 -16.73 2.60
C ASP A 111 -6.70 -16.32 3.84
N GLU A 112 -7.18 -17.30 4.61
CA GLU A 112 -8.05 -17.03 5.74
C GLU A 112 -7.32 -16.32 6.88
N ALA A 113 -6.05 -16.65 7.13
CA ALA A 113 -5.26 -15.95 8.14
C ALA A 113 -5.05 -14.49 7.72
N PHE A 114 -4.74 -14.24 6.45
CA PHE A 114 -4.69 -12.90 5.89
C PHE A 114 -6.03 -12.17 6.05
N ARG A 115 -7.16 -12.77 5.69
CA ARG A 115 -8.51 -12.18 5.85
C ARG A 115 -8.78 -11.77 7.30
N ARG A 116 -8.43 -12.63 8.26
CA ARG A 116 -8.58 -12.36 9.69
C ARG A 116 -7.73 -11.19 10.18
N THR A 117 -6.59 -10.89 9.55
CA THR A 117 -5.78 -9.72 9.94
C THR A 117 -6.48 -8.38 9.72
N PHE A 118 -7.52 -8.34 8.88
CA PHE A 118 -8.36 -7.15 8.64
C PHE A 118 -9.65 -7.14 9.46
N LEU A 119 -9.98 -8.25 10.11
CA LEU A 119 -11.11 -8.39 11.04
C LEU A 119 -10.70 -8.15 12.49
N LYS A 120 -9.60 -7.42 12.75
CA LYS A 120 -9.09 -7.14 14.11
C LYS A 120 -10.06 -6.39 15.02
N ASP A 121 -11.21 -5.95 14.50
CA ASP A 121 -12.33 -5.49 15.28
C ASP A 121 -13.17 -6.71 15.71
N PRO A 122 -13.14 -7.10 17.00
CA PRO A 122 -13.87 -8.26 17.52
C PRO A 122 -15.40 -8.12 17.43
N THR A 123 -15.91 -6.93 17.08
CA THR A 123 -17.33 -6.69 16.89
C THR A 123 -17.84 -7.06 15.49
N LYS A 124 -16.93 -7.29 14.52
CA LYS A 124 -17.29 -7.69 13.16
C LYS A 124 -17.58 -9.19 13.09
N ARG A 125 -18.70 -9.54 12.45
CA ARG A 125 -19.11 -10.94 12.33
C ARG A 125 -18.23 -11.65 11.30
N PRO A 126 -18.06 -12.97 11.38
CA PRO A 126 -17.43 -13.77 10.32
C PRO A 126 -18.11 -13.60 8.95
N GLU A 127 -19.36 -13.13 8.95
CA GLU A 127 -20.18 -12.82 7.77
C GLU A 127 -19.74 -11.51 7.08
N ASP A 128 -18.91 -10.69 7.73
CA ASP A 128 -18.30 -9.47 7.17
C ASP A 128 -16.99 -9.74 6.41
N LEU A 129 -16.70 -11.01 6.13
CA LEU A 129 -15.57 -11.41 5.31
C LEU A 129 -15.74 -10.86 3.88
N PHE A 130 -14.71 -10.16 3.39
CA PHE A 130 -14.74 -9.59 2.04
C PHE A 130 -14.77 -10.66 0.93
N ALA A 131 -15.25 -10.31 -0.25
CA ALA A 131 -15.36 -11.22 -1.38
C ALA A 131 -13.99 -11.66 -1.92
N THR A 132 -13.91 -12.90 -2.42
CA THR A 132 -12.69 -13.48 -2.99
C THR A 132 -13.06 -14.44 -4.12
N PHE A 133 -12.08 -14.92 -4.89
CA PHE A 133 -12.29 -16.01 -5.83
C PHE A 133 -12.77 -17.28 -5.10
N PRO A 134 -13.64 -18.09 -5.74
CA PRO A 134 -14.15 -19.32 -5.15
C PRO A 134 -13.10 -20.44 -5.14
N ASP A 135 -12.27 -20.52 -6.20
CA ASP A 135 -11.29 -21.57 -6.41
C ASP A 135 -9.95 -20.98 -6.86
N SER A 136 -8.86 -21.71 -6.63
CA SER A 136 -7.56 -21.39 -7.22
C SER A 136 -7.50 -21.73 -8.70
N THR A 137 -6.82 -20.90 -9.49
CA THR A 137 -6.53 -21.20 -10.90
C THR A 137 -5.33 -22.14 -11.01
N LYS A 138 -5.24 -22.91 -12.09
CA LYS A 138 -4.00 -23.61 -12.44
C LYS A 138 -2.90 -22.58 -12.76
N PRO A 139 -1.62 -22.86 -12.44
CA PRO A 139 -0.52 -22.02 -12.86
C PRO A 139 -0.48 -21.86 -14.37
N GLN A 140 -0.37 -20.61 -14.82
CA GLN A 140 -0.25 -20.24 -16.22
C GLN A 140 1.16 -19.74 -16.51
N MET A 141 1.67 -20.10 -17.68
CA MET A 141 2.98 -19.66 -18.13
C MET A 141 2.83 -18.39 -18.96
N LEU A 142 3.57 -17.37 -18.57
CA LEU A 142 3.60 -16.05 -19.19
C LEU A 142 5.04 -15.76 -19.63
N ASP A 143 5.18 -15.16 -20.80
CA ASP A 143 6.47 -14.67 -21.29
C ASP A 143 6.77 -13.27 -20.69
N ASP A 144 8.01 -12.82 -20.83
CA ASP A 144 8.44 -11.52 -20.32
C ASP A 144 7.72 -10.35 -21.02
N GLY A 145 6.94 -9.59 -20.24
CA GLY A 145 6.13 -8.46 -20.72
C GLY A 145 4.63 -8.77 -20.82
N ASP A 146 4.25 -10.04 -20.70
CA ASP A 146 2.85 -10.48 -20.78
C ASP A 146 1.98 -9.90 -19.66
N ALA A 147 0.68 -9.84 -19.95
CA ALA A 147 -0.33 -9.41 -18.99
C ALA A 147 -1.56 -10.33 -19.02
N VAL A 148 -2.18 -10.48 -17.85
CA VAL A 148 -3.43 -11.22 -17.66
C VAL A 148 -4.49 -10.30 -17.07
N SER A 149 -5.74 -10.45 -17.52
CA SER A 149 -6.89 -9.73 -16.94
C SER A 149 -7.65 -10.63 -15.97
N LEU A 150 -7.88 -10.12 -14.76
CA LEU A 150 -8.64 -10.79 -13.72
C LEU A 150 -9.95 -10.05 -13.49
N GLU A 151 -11.08 -10.67 -13.80
CA GLU A 151 -12.39 -10.10 -13.48
C GLU A 151 -12.68 -10.32 -11.99
N LEU A 152 -12.67 -9.23 -11.22
CA LEU A 152 -12.78 -9.29 -9.75
C LEU A 152 -14.24 -9.24 -9.31
N LEU A 153 -14.97 -8.24 -9.80
CA LEU A 153 -16.35 -7.97 -9.40
C LEU A 153 -17.16 -7.54 -10.62
N VAL A 154 -18.39 -8.04 -10.71
CA VAL A 154 -19.34 -7.67 -11.75
C VAL A 154 -20.62 -7.16 -11.10
N ASN A 155 -20.97 -5.91 -11.36
CA ASN A 155 -22.29 -5.37 -11.06
C ASN A 155 -23.15 -5.53 -12.33
N GLN A 156 -24.01 -6.55 -12.34
CA GLN A 156 -24.87 -6.85 -13.49
C GLN A 156 -25.92 -5.76 -13.74
N GLU A 157 -26.47 -5.16 -12.69
CA GLU A 157 -27.49 -4.09 -12.81
C GLU A 157 -26.90 -2.84 -13.45
N ALA A 158 -25.72 -2.44 -12.98
CA ALA A 158 -25.02 -1.28 -13.51
C ALA A 158 -24.29 -1.57 -14.84
N GLY A 159 -24.15 -2.85 -15.22
CA GLY A 159 -23.36 -3.27 -16.37
C GLY A 159 -21.89 -2.87 -16.24
N MET A 160 -21.34 -2.94 -15.03
CA MET A 160 -19.96 -2.56 -14.73
C MET A 160 -19.18 -3.74 -14.22
N LYS A 161 -17.91 -3.83 -14.60
CA LYS A 161 -16.96 -4.78 -14.03
C LYS A 161 -15.69 -4.10 -13.56
N ILE A 162 -15.15 -4.60 -12.46
CA ILE A 162 -13.81 -4.26 -11.95
C ILE A 162 -12.88 -5.36 -12.42
N VAL A 163 -11.84 -4.97 -13.16
CA VAL A 163 -10.81 -5.86 -13.70
C VAL A 163 -9.47 -5.43 -13.12
N ASP A 164 -8.64 -6.39 -12.72
CA ASP A 164 -7.23 -6.13 -12.43
C ASP A 164 -6.39 -6.64 -13.60
N VAL A 165 -5.59 -5.76 -14.19
CA VAL A 165 -4.59 -6.11 -15.19
C VAL A 165 -3.28 -6.36 -14.47
N VAL A 166 -2.80 -7.60 -14.57
CA VAL A 166 -1.58 -8.06 -13.92
C VAL A 166 -0.52 -8.29 -14.98
N ARG A 167 0.55 -7.48 -14.98
CA ARG A 167 1.66 -7.57 -15.95
C ARG A 167 2.94 -8.03 -15.27
N VAL A 168 3.69 -8.92 -15.92
CA VAL A 168 4.97 -9.45 -15.43
C VAL A 168 6.12 -9.08 -16.37
N THR A 169 7.29 -8.76 -15.84
CA THR A 169 8.49 -8.53 -16.65
C THR A 169 9.80 -8.60 -15.85
N PHE A 170 10.92 -8.88 -16.51
CA PHE A 170 12.27 -8.71 -15.94
C PHE A 170 12.81 -7.28 -16.08
N ASP A 171 12.13 -6.42 -16.83
CA ASP A 171 12.53 -5.04 -17.08
C ASP A 171 11.52 -4.07 -16.46
N SER A 172 11.81 -3.61 -15.24
CA SER A 172 10.94 -2.69 -14.50
C SER A 172 10.58 -1.40 -15.25
N SER A 173 11.40 -0.97 -16.23
CA SER A 173 11.10 0.21 -17.04
C SER A 173 9.86 0.03 -17.92
N ARG A 174 9.53 -1.22 -18.29
CA ARG A 174 8.34 -1.58 -19.07
C ARG A 174 7.05 -1.60 -18.25
N LEU A 175 7.16 -1.54 -16.92
CA LEU A 175 6.01 -1.42 -16.02
C LEU A 175 5.64 0.03 -15.72
N LEU A 176 6.25 0.99 -16.39
CA LEU A 176 5.87 2.40 -16.27
C LEU A 176 4.86 2.69 -17.39
N ASP A 177 3.56 2.45 -17.15
CA ASP A 177 2.49 2.94 -18.04
C ASP A 177 2.33 4.48 -17.95
N ARG A 178 3.19 5.15 -17.18
CA ARG A 178 3.21 6.60 -17.15
C ARG A 178 3.75 7.11 -18.49
N PRO A 179 2.98 7.96 -19.22
CA PRO A 179 3.63 8.98 -20.03
C PRO A 179 4.65 9.65 -19.11
N LEU A 180 5.81 10.10 -19.59
CA LEU A 180 6.66 10.99 -18.79
C LEU A 180 5.77 12.16 -18.31
N GLU A 181 5.21 12.05 -17.10
CA GLU A 181 4.19 12.97 -16.58
C GLU A 181 4.83 14.35 -16.34
N SER A 182 6.15 14.41 -16.38
CA SER A 182 6.94 15.62 -16.38
C SER A 182 8.08 15.49 -17.39
N ALA A 183 8.51 16.64 -17.93
CA ALA A 183 9.81 16.75 -18.57
C ALA A 183 10.90 16.12 -17.67
N PRO A 184 12.00 15.62 -18.27
CA PRO A 184 13.17 15.22 -17.50
C PRO A 184 13.50 16.28 -16.45
N LYS A 185 13.65 15.86 -15.19
CA LYS A 185 14.01 16.74 -14.09
C LYS A 185 15.51 16.72 -13.94
N ASP A 186 16.10 17.87 -13.68
CA ASP A 186 17.49 17.95 -13.28
C ASP A 186 17.70 17.19 -11.97
N PHE A 187 18.88 16.57 -11.83
CA PHE A 187 19.24 15.93 -10.58
C PHE A 187 19.47 17.01 -9.51
N THR A 188 18.70 16.92 -8.44
CA THR A 188 18.71 17.84 -7.32
C THR A 188 18.75 17.07 -6.00
N LEU A 189 19.10 17.73 -4.89
CA LEU A 189 19.19 17.08 -3.58
C LEU A 189 17.85 16.48 -3.11
N ASP A 190 16.71 16.97 -3.59
CA ASP A 190 15.39 16.38 -3.34
C ASP A 190 15.13 15.07 -4.10
N ALA A 191 15.97 14.70 -5.05
CA ALA A 191 15.96 13.37 -5.67
C ALA A 191 16.71 12.32 -4.82
N ILE A 192 17.51 12.74 -3.83
CA ILE A 192 18.26 11.83 -2.96
C ILE A 192 17.31 11.23 -1.92
N SER A 193 17.24 9.91 -1.89
CA SER A 193 16.47 9.18 -0.88
C SER A 193 17.30 8.91 0.36
N MET A 194 16.78 9.30 1.52
CA MET A 194 17.25 8.85 2.82
C MET A 194 16.62 7.50 3.16
N THR A 195 17.32 6.63 3.88
CA THR A 195 16.83 5.32 4.31
C THR A 195 17.12 5.06 5.78
N VAL A 196 16.11 4.76 6.58
CA VAL A 196 16.28 4.35 7.98
C VAL A 196 15.83 2.90 8.14
N LYS A 197 16.71 2.04 8.65
CA LYS A 197 16.48 0.60 8.85
C LYS A 197 16.63 0.23 10.33
N ASN A 198 15.84 -0.73 10.79
CA ASN A 198 15.98 -1.37 12.12
C ASN A 198 16.12 -0.36 13.24
N TYR A 199 15.28 0.66 13.21
CA TYR A 199 15.57 1.91 13.86
C TYR A 199 15.32 1.90 15.36
N GLU A 200 15.87 2.88 16.05
CA GLU A 200 15.55 3.20 17.44
C GLU A 200 15.30 4.70 17.56
N LEU A 201 14.19 5.08 18.19
CA LEU A 201 13.86 6.47 18.48
C LEU A 201 14.06 6.70 19.98
N LEU A 202 14.92 7.65 20.31
CA LEU A 202 15.16 8.13 21.68
C LEU A 202 14.59 9.54 21.82
N ILE A 203 13.99 9.82 22.98
CA ILE A 203 13.55 11.16 23.39
C ILE A 203 14.17 11.41 24.75
N ASP A 204 14.99 12.45 24.85
CA ASP A 204 15.74 12.81 26.06
C ASP A 204 16.56 11.61 26.61
N GLY A 205 17.14 10.81 25.70
CA GLY A 205 17.88 9.57 25.99
C GLY A 205 17.02 8.34 26.33
N GLY A 206 15.72 8.52 26.56
CA GLY A 206 14.78 7.42 26.80
C GLY A 206 14.25 6.81 25.50
N ARG A 207 14.22 5.48 25.40
CA ARG A 207 13.67 4.78 24.22
C ARG A 207 12.17 5.04 24.09
N ALA A 208 11.77 5.76 23.05
CA ALA A 208 10.38 6.04 22.72
C ALA A 208 9.80 5.07 21.68
N GLY A 209 10.62 4.53 20.79
CA GLY A 209 10.18 3.60 19.75
C GLY A 209 11.30 2.75 19.18
N LYS A 210 10.95 1.62 18.58
CA LYS A 210 11.91 0.74 17.90
C LYS A 210 11.27 0.08 16.67
N GLY A 211 11.97 0.13 15.55
CA GLY A 211 11.63 -0.60 14.34
C GLY A 211 12.08 -2.05 14.42
N HIS A 212 11.27 -2.96 13.88
CA HIS A 212 11.71 -4.35 13.71
C HIS A 212 12.69 -4.47 12.53
N ALA A 213 13.50 -5.53 12.56
CA ALA A 213 14.60 -5.81 11.63
C ALA A 213 14.22 -5.87 10.13
N LYS A 214 12.92 -5.82 9.82
CA LYS A 214 12.33 -6.01 8.50
C LYS A 214 11.68 -4.74 7.94
N PHE A 215 11.67 -3.64 8.69
CA PHE A 215 11.08 -2.38 8.26
C PHE A 215 12.14 -1.34 7.96
N ALA A 216 12.08 -0.82 6.73
CA ALA A 216 12.84 0.34 6.29
C ALA A 216 11.88 1.43 5.82
N CYS A 217 12.13 2.67 6.22
CA CYS A 217 11.51 3.83 5.58
C CYS A 217 12.54 4.48 4.65
N THR A 218 12.13 4.73 3.41
CA THR A 218 12.99 5.29 2.37
C THR A 218 12.24 6.39 1.63
N GLY A 219 12.92 7.51 1.37
CA GLY A 219 12.40 8.60 0.55
C GLY A 219 13.16 9.91 0.73
N ALA A 220 12.84 10.91 -0.10
CA ALA A 220 13.38 12.27 0.01
C ALA A 220 12.87 13.06 1.22
N LEU A 221 11.81 12.54 1.84
CA LEU A 221 11.27 12.97 3.13
C LEU A 221 11.12 11.72 3.99
N LEU A 222 11.68 11.76 5.20
CA LEU A 222 11.40 10.78 6.23
C LEU A 222 10.52 11.43 7.28
N TRP A 223 9.71 10.65 7.98
CA TRP A 223 8.95 11.18 9.10
C TRP A 223 8.57 10.09 10.08
N PHE A 224 8.29 10.51 11.31
CA PHE A 224 7.71 9.68 12.35
C PHE A 224 6.69 10.49 13.14
N TYR A 225 5.74 9.79 13.74
CA TYR A 225 4.77 10.37 14.67
C TYR A 225 5.06 9.91 16.08
N VAL A 226 5.00 10.83 17.03
CA VAL A 226 5.08 10.54 18.46
C VAL A 226 3.76 10.93 19.13
N PRO A 227 3.11 10.02 19.87
CA PRO A 227 1.91 10.33 20.64
C PRO A 227 2.06 11.61 21.48
N ASP A 228 1.03 12.44 21.47
CA ASP A 228 0.93 13.70 22.22
C ASP A 228 1.96 14.79 21.83
N ARG A 229 2.79 14.52 20.79
CA ARG A 229 3.85 15.41 20.30
C ARG A 229 3.74 15.67 18.81
N GLY A 230 2.83 15.01 18.11
CA GLY A 230 2.60 15.21 16.68
C GLY A 230 3.63 14.53 15.79
N ARG A 231 3.80 15.05 14.58
CA ARG A 231 4.65 14.46 13.54
C ARG A 231 5.88 15.31 13.29
N PHE A 232 7.00 14.64 13.06
CA PHE A 232 8.27 15.24 12.67
C PHE A 232 8.60 14.79 11.26
N ILE A 233 8.79 15.74 10.34
CA ILE A 233 9.14 15.48 8.95
C ILE A 233 10.56 16.01 8.71
N ILE A 234 11.40 15.17 8.14
CA ILE A 234 12.83 15.40 7.92
C ILE A 234 13.11 15.48 6.43
N SER A 235 13.92 16.46 6.02
CA SER A 235 14.38 16.65 4.64
C SER A 235 15.84 17.08 4.56
N LEU A 236 16.49 16.78 3.43
CA LEU A 236 17.85 17.26 3.12
C LEU A 236 17.87 18.71 2.62
N VAL A 237 16.73 19.24 2.18
CA VAL A 237 16.59 20.58 1.60
C VAL A 237 15.43 21.34 2.24
N PRO A 238 15.44 22.68 2.24
CA PRO A 238 14.25 23.43 2.59
C PRO A 238 13.11 23.11 1.60
N ARG A 239 11.87 23.20 2.07
CA ARG A 239 10.68 22.96 1.24
C ARG A 239 9.86 24.24 1.21
N GLU A 240 9.87 24.93 0.06
CA GLU A 240 9.10 26.16 -0.14
C GLU A 240 7.62 25.95 0.19
N GLY A 241 7.01 26.94 0.86
CA GLY A 241 5.63 26.85 1.33
C GLY A 241 5.44 26.10 2.65
N TYR A 242 6.50 25.53 3.25
CA TYR A 242 6.45 24.83 4.52
C TYR A 242 7.46 25.41 5.53
N ALA A 243 7.10 25.36 6.82
CA ALA A 243 7.91 25.90 7.91
C ALA A 243 9.03 24.93 8.37
N PHE A 244 9.79 24.38 7.42
CA PHE A 244 10.97 23.57 7.76
C PHE A 244 12.06 24.44 8.40
N GLN A 245 12.65 23.94 9.48
CA GLN A 245 13.74 24.60 10.20
C GLN A 245 15.02 23.79 10.09
N LYS A 246 16.16 24.43 9.88
CA LYS A 246 17.48 23.78 9.80
C LYS A 246 18.04 23.51 11.20
N ILE A 247 17.39 22.57 11.91
CA ILE A 247 17.63 22.30 13.33
C ILE A 247 18.10 20.85 13.59
N GLY A 248 18.27 20.04 12.55
CA GLY A 248 18.72 18.67 12.71
C GLY A 248 20.13 18.44 12.17
N LEU A 249 20.79 17.47 12.77
CA LEU A 249 22.06 16.91 12.35
C LEU A 249 21.83 15.47 11.94
N LEU A 250 22.27 15.12 10.73
CA LEU A 250 22.43 13.75 10.30
C LEU A 250 23.90 13.40 10.39
N ASP A 251 24.27 12.44 11.23
CA ASP A 251 25.62 11.89 11.31
C ASP A 251 25.61 10.40 11.00
N ARG A 252 26.00 10.04 9.77
CA ARG A 252 26.03 8.68 9.22
C ARG A 252 24.70 7.95 9.36
N ASN A 253 24.45 7.29 10.49
CA ASN A 253 23.27 6.50 10.79
C ASN A 253 22.38 7.09 11.92
N ARG A 254 22.73 8.26 12.45
CA ARG A 254 21.99 8.97 13.51
C ARG A 254 21.43 10.28 12.99
N ILE A 255 20.14 10.49 13.16
CA ILE A 255 19.49 11.79 13.00
C ILE A 255 19.23 12.34 14.40
N GLU A 256 19.65 13.56 14.71
CA GLU A 256 19.38 14.21 15.99
C GLU A 256 18.89 15.65 15.80
N PHE A 257 18.00 16.12 16.67
CA PHE A 257 17.49 17.50 16.65
C PHE A 257 16.81 17.88 17.98
N TYR A 258 16.59 19.18 18.18
CA TYR A 258 15.88 19.72 19.35
C TYR A 258 14.58 20.42 18.95
N VAL A 259 13.48 20.06 19.60
CA VAL A 259 12.19 20.76 19.47
C VAL A 259 11.55 20.86 20.85
N ASN A 260 11.03 22.04 21.22
CA ASN A 260 10.39 22.29 22.52
C ASN A 260 11.25 21.86 23.72
N ASN A 261 12.56 22.15 23.68
CA ASN A 261 13.55 21.78 24.70
C ASN A 261 13.74 20.26 24.90
N GLN A 262 13.35 19.44 23.92
CA GLN A 262 13.52 17.99 23.97
C GLN A 262 14.45 17.53 22.88
N HIS A 263 15.32 16.58 23.23
CA HIS A 263 16.28 15.99 22.35
C HIS A 263 15.69 14.74 21.71
N PHE A 264 15.69 14.69 20.37
CA PHE A 264 15.23 13.53 19.62
C PHE A 264 16.43 12.90 18.91
N GLU A 265 16.57 11.58 19.03
CA GLU A 265 17.56 10.81 18.27
C GLU A 265 16.86 9.67 17.52
N TRP A 266 17.07 9.59 16.22
CA TRP A 266 16.58 8.53 15.37
C TRP A 266 17.77 7.76 14.78
N LEU A 267 18.02 6.59 15.35
CA LEU A 267 19.12 5.70 15.03
C LEU A 267 18.68 4.70 13.97
N SER A 268 19.51 4.48 12.96
CA SER A 268 19.38 3.44 11.95
C SER A 268 20.49 2.40 12.12
N SER A 269 20.25 1.14 11.77
CA SER A 269 21.31 0.12 11.77
C SER A 269 22.34 0.31 10.65
N GLU A 270 21.99 1.10 9.63
CA GLU A 270 22.84 1.43 8.48
C GLU A 270 22.87 2.94 8.26
N ALA A 271 23.84 3.40 7.46
CA ALA A 271 23.92 4.81 7.06
C ALA A 271 22.62 5.29 6.40
N VAL A 272 22.15 6.46 6.80
CA VAL A 272 20.88 7.04 6.32
C VAL A 272 21.00 7.48 4.87
N LEU A 273 22.19 7.93 4.47
CA LEU A 273 22.53 8.26 3.10
C LEU A 273 23.48 7.20 2.53
N PRO A 274 23.39 6.88 1.22
CA PRO A 274 24.26 5.89 0.58
C PRO A 274 25.75 6.14 0.79
N ASN A 275 26.16 7.41 0.80
CA ASN A 275 27.55 7.82 0.95
C ASN A 275 27.93 8.20 2.39
N GLY A 276 27.00 8.06 3.35
CA GLY A 276 27.21 8.48 4.74
C GLY A 276 27.50 9.98 4.89
N GLY A 277 28.34 10.33 5.87
CA GLY A 277 28.76 11.70 6.17
C GLY A 277 27.90 12.41 7.22
N THR A 278 28.31 13.64 7.54
CA THR A 278 27.65 14.50 8.53
C THR A 278 27.03 15.71 7.81
N TRP A 279 25.74 15.92 8.00
CA TRP A 279 24.94 16.88 7.23
C TRP A 279 23.97 17.63 8.13
N ASN A 280 23.77 18.92 7.84
CA ASN A 280 22.62 19.62 8.41
C ASN A 280 21.36 19.21 7.66
N ILE A 281 20.27 18.96 8.38
CA ILE A 281 18.97 18.58 7.83
C ILE A 281 17.88 19.51 8.34
N TRP A 282 16.78 19.51 7.60
CA TRP A 282 15.63 20.35 7.86
C TRP A 282 14.52 19.52 8.52
N VAL A 283 13.94 20.06 9.59
CA VAL A 283 12.86 19.42 10.35
C VAL A 283 11.64 20.33 10.35
N LEU A 284 10.49 19.78 9.97
CA LEU A 284 9.18 20.39 10.16
C LEU A 284 8.46 19.64 11.29
N HIS A 285 8.01 20.40 12.30
CA HIS A 285 7.20 19.88 13.38
C HIS A 285 5.73 20.24 13.16
N ASP A 286 4.88 19.23 13.10
CA ASP A 286 3.43 19.34 12.97
C ASP A 286 2.79 18.80 14.26
N PRO A 287 2.66 19.64 15.31
CA PRO A 287 2.18 19.21 16.63
C PRO A 287 0.73 18.73 16.62
N ASN A 288 -0.07 19.20 15.65
CA ASN A 288 -1.49 18.89 15.54
C ASN A 288 -1.75 17.62 14.72
N TYR A 289 -0.72 17.03 14.10
CA TYR A 289 -0.88 15.80 13.35
C TYR A 289 -1.31 14.66 14.27
N THR A 290 -2.41 14.02 13.91
CA THR A 290 -2.83 12.75 14.52
C THR A 290 -2.90 11.71 13.40
N PRO A 291 -2.20 10.57 13.48
CA PRO A 291 -2.27 9.56 12.44
C PRO A 291 -3.67 8.99 12.38
N LEU A 292 -4.16 8.75 11.17
CA LEU A 292 -5.44 8.08 10.90
C LEU A 292 -5.48 6.61 11.36
N PHE A 293 -4.38 6.11 11.96
CA PHE A 293 -4.19 4.73 12.41
C PHE A 293 -3.72 4.65 13.88
N GLY A 294 -3.93 5.70 14.69
CA GLY A 294 -3.69 5.65 16.15
C GLY A 294 -4.67 4.70 16.87
N PRO A 295 -4.41 4.33 18.14
CA PRO A 295 -5.29 3.45 18.90
C PRO A 295 -6.71 4.03 18.89
N GLU A 296 -7.60 3.22 18.36
CA GLU A 296 -9.02 3.42 18.11
C GLU A 296 -9.66 4.45 19.05
N LYS A 297 -9.92 5.66 18.53
CA LYS A 297 -11.08 6.40 19.04
C LYS A 297 -12.29 5.62 18.56
N VAL A 298 -13.04 5.06 19.50
CA VAL A 298 -14.37 4.48 19.26
C VAL A 298 -15.22 5.59 18.63
N ILE A 299 -15.29 5.58 17.30
CA ILE A 299 -16.25 6.41 16.57
C ILE A 299 -17.56 5.63 16.66
N THR A 300 -18.49 6.11 17.46
CA THR A 300 -19.88 5.66 17.43
C THR A 300 -20.38 5.82 16.00
N SER A 301 -20.67 4.69 15.36
CA SER A 301 -20.96 4.64 13.92
C SER A 301 -22.40 5.10 13.65
N ASP A 302 -22.54 6.36 13.22
CA ASP A 302 -23.63 6.70 12.33
C ASP A 302 -23.35 6.02 10.99
N LYS A 303 -24.23 5.08 10.63
CA LYS A 303 -24.11 4.16 9.49
C LYS A 303 -24.12 4.93 8.18
N LYS A 304 -22.96 5.42 7.72
CA LYS A 304 -22.81 6.03 6.40
C LYS A 304 -22.95 4.94 5.31
N PRO A 305 -23.73 5.19 4.25
CA PRO A 305 -23.96 4.21 3.21
C PRO A 305 -22.67 3.92 2.46
N ASN A 306 -22.48 2.64 2.13
CA ASN A 306 -21.27 2.16 1.52
C ASN A 306 -21.12 2.59 0.05
N VAL A 307 -19.90 2.53 -0.51
CA VAL A 307 -19.67 2.98 -1.90
C VAL A 307 -20.54 2.22 -2.91
N PHE A 308 -20.93 0.98 -2.61
CA PHE A 308 -21.87 0.21 -3.43
C PHE A 308 -23.32 0.65 -3.27
N GLU A 309 -23.76 1.02 -2.07
CA GLU A 309 -25.05 1.65 -1.83
C GLU A 309 -25.11 2.99 -2.54
N ARG A 310 -24.03 3.78 -2.52
CA ARG A 310 -23.91 5.01 -3.32
C ARG A 310 -23.91 4.72 -4.82
N LEU A 311 -23.32 3.60 -5.27
CA LEU A 311 -23.35 3.13 -6.65
C LEU A 311 -24.79 2.81 -7.08
N ASN A 312 -25.50 2.04 -6.26
CA ASN A 312 -26.88 1.66 -6.49
C ASN A 312 -27.79 2.89 -6.41
N ASP A 313 -27.53 3.83 -5.51
CA ASP A 313 -28.32 5.06 -5.38
C ASP A 313 -28.05 6.03 -6.54
N ALA A 314 -26.81 6.14 -7.03
CA ALA A 314 -26.51 6.90 -8.25
C ALA A 314 -27.22 6.31 -9.48
N VAL A 315 -27.31 4.98 -9.57
CA VAL A 315 -28.06 4.29 -10.63
C VAL A 315 -29.58 4.47 -10.45
N LYS A 316 -30.10 4.42 -9.22
CA LYS A 316 -31.53 4.65 -8.91
C LYS A 316 -31.97 6.09 -9.19
N MET A 317 -31.13 7.09 -8.91
CA MET A 317 -31.39 8.48 -9.29
C MET A 317 -31.44 8.67 -10.81
N GLY A 318 -30.93 7.70 -11.58
CA GLY A 318 -31.08 7.58 -13.04
C GLY A 318 -32.33 6.85 -13.54
N GLY A 319 -33.26 6.42 -12.66
CA GLY A 319 -34.64 6.06 -13.05
C GLY A 319 -35.00 4.56 -13.13
N GLY A 320 -34.58 3.71 -12.20
CA GLY A 320 -35.06 2.31 -12.11
C GLY A 320 -35.23 1.80 -10.67
N GLN A 321 -36.29 1.02 -10.39
CA GLN A 321 -36.70 0.60 -9.04
C GLN A 321 -36.59 -0.94 -8.82
N ALA A 322 -35.92 -1.34 -7.71
CA ALA A 322 -35.89 -2.62 -6.95
C ALA A 322 -35.38 -3.94 -7.59
N PRO A 323 -34.95 -5.01 -6.84
CA PRO A 323 -34.65 -5.18 -5.39
C PRO A 323 -33.17 -5.55 -5.08
N ALA A 324 -32.76 -5.51 -3.81
CA ALA A 324 -31.41 -5.80 -3.33
C ALA A 324 -31.08 -7.32 -3.33
N THR A 325 -30.31 -7.78 -4.31
CA THR A 325 -29.57 -9.05 -4.23
C THR A 325 -28.12 -8.85 -4.63
N TRP A 326 -27.21 -9.17 -3.71
CA TRP A 326 -25.76 -9.01 -3.85
C TRP A 326 -25.16 -9.84 -4.99
N PRO A 327 -24.01 -9.42 -5.57
CA PRO A 327 -23.43 -10.05 -6.74
C PRO A 327 -22.77 -11.39 -6.42
N LYS A 328 -22.84 -12.31 -7.38
CA LYS A 328 -22.10 -13.57 -7.37
C LYS A 328 -20.70 -13.34 -7.97
N PRO A 329 -19.64 -14.02 -7.48
CA PRO A 329 -18.36 -14.03 -8.19
C PRO A 329 -18.58 -14.52 -9.64
N PRO A 330 -17.81 -14.01 -10.61
CA PRO A 330 -17.97 -14.40 -12.00
C PRO A 330 -17.70 -15.89 -12.20
N ASP A 331 -18.43 -16.50 -13.14
CA ASP A 331 -18.07 -17.84 -13.63
C ASP A 331 -16.73 -17.78 -14.35
N LYS A 332 -15.87 -18.75 -14.04
CA LYS A 332 -14.46 -18.92 -14.43
C LYS A 332 -14.13 -18.41 -15.85
N THR A 333 -13.72 -17.15 -16.01
CA THR A 333 -13.08 -16.68 -17.25
C THR A 333 -11.78 -15.94 -16.97
N PHE A 334 -10.69 -16.69 -17.13
CA PHE A 334 -9.35 -16.16 -17.28
C PHE A 334 -9.09 -15.95 -18.77
N LYS A 335 -8.79 -14.73 -19.20
CA LYS A 335 -8.56 -14.43 -20.62
C LYS A 335 -7.19 -13.76 -20.81
N PRO A 336 -6.31 -14.34 -21.64
CA PRO A 336 -5.16 -13.61 -22.18
C PRO A 336 -5.63 -12.34 -22.90
N ILE A 337 -4.88 -11.25 -22.79
CA ILE A 337 -5.17 -10.01 -23.49
C ILE A 337 -4.39 -9.99 -24.80
N ASP A 338 -5.08 -10.10 -25.94
CA ASP A 338 -4.42 -10.14 -27.25
C ASP A 338 -4.13 -8.75 -27.86
N LYS A 339 -4.60 -7.63 -27.28
CA LYS A 339 -4.37 -6.28 -27.83
C LYS A 339 -4.27 -5.18 -26.76
N VAL A 340 -3.24 -4.34 -26.88
CA VAL A 340 -3.00 -3.13 -26.06
C VAL A 340 -3.71 -1.94 -26.71
N PHE A 341 -4.58 -1.26 -25.95
CA PHE A 341 -5.32 -0.06 -26.36
C PHE A 341 -4.64 1.20 -25.83
N ASN A 342 -4.58 2.27 -26.61
CA ASN A 342 -3.84 3.50 -26.30
C ASN A 342 -4.75 4.74 -26.42
N PRO A 343 -5.13 5.42 -25.32
CA PRO A 343 -5.82 6.69 -25.39
C PRO A 343 -5.04 7.83 -24.71
N SER A 344 -4.72 8.84 -25.51
CA SER A 344 -4.22 10.15 -25.10
C SER A 344 -5.40 11.03 -24.71
N ASP A 345 -5.38 11.67 -23.53
CA ASP A 345 -5.92 13.03 -23.34
C ASP A 345 -5.52 13.65 -21.99
N LYS A 346 -5.30 14.97 -22.02
CA LYS A 346 -4.64 15.79 -20.97
C LYS A 346 -5.64 16.33 -19.94
N ILE A 347 -5.31 16.22 -18.65
CA ILE A 347 -5.90 17.03 -17.56
C ILE A 347 -4.79 17.38 -16.54
N SER A 348 -4.66 18.64 -16.18
CA SER A 348 -3.71 19.16 -15.18
C SER A 348 -4.28 19.10 -13.75
N LYS A 349 -3.52 18.58 -12.77
CA LYS A 349 -3.87 18.57 -11.32
C LYS A 349 -2.64 18.48 -10.38
N PRO A 350 -2.78 18.79 -9.07
CA PRO A 350 -1.71 19.26 -8.18
C PRO A 350 -0.91 18.15 -7.48
N LEU A 351 0.13 18.58 -6.74
CA LEU A 351 1.22 17.78 -6.18
C LEU A 351 0.76 16.58 -5.32
N ASP A 352 1.06 15.37 -5.79
CA ASP A 352 0.69 14.10 -5.17
C ASP A 352 1.99 13.40 -4.68
N ILE A 353 2.34 13.57 -3.40
CA ILE A 353 3.58 13.00 -2.82
C ILE A 353 3.27 11.60 -2.26
N PRO A 354 3.94 10.52 -2.70
CA PRO A 354 3.79 9.19 -2.10
C PRO A 354 4.39 9.18 -0.67
N GLN A 355 3.59 8.78 0.33
CA GLN A 355 3.96 8.80 1.75
C GLN A 355 4.05 7.38 2.34
N ARG A 356 5.10 7.10 3.12
CA ARG A 356 5.18 5.93 4.03
C ARG A 356 4.96 6.42 5.47
N VAL A 357 4.01 5.85 6.19
CA VAL A 357 3.58 6.29 7.54
C VAL A 357 4.21 5.44 8.64
N MET A 358 4.79 6.10 9.65
CA MET A 358 5.32 5.43 10.85
C MET A 358 4.63 5.98 12.11
N VAL A 359 4.02 5.10 12.90
CA VAL A 359 3.34 5.42 14.16
C VAL A 359 4.11 4.74 15.29
N VAL A 360 4.64 5.52 16.23
CA VAL A 360 5.28 4.99 17.44
C VAL A 360 4.18 4.64 18.45
N PRO A 361 4.07 3.38 18.90
CA PRO A 361 3.10 3.01 19.93
C PRO A 361 3.47 3.59 21.30
N LYS A 362 2.48 3.85 22.14
CA LYS A 362 2.68 4.33 23.50
C LYS A 362 3.41 3.26 24.32
N VAL A 363 4.62 3.57 24.79
CA VAL A 363 5.36 2.71 25.73
C VAL A 363 4.85 3.04 27.13
N SER A 364 4.29 2.06 27.83
CA SER A 364 3.94 2.23 29.25
C SER A 364 5.22 2.40 30.07
N PRO A 365 5.29 3.37 30.99
CA PRO A 365 6.40 3.44 31.94
C PRO A 365 6.39 2.16 32.79
N ASN A 366 7.53 1.47 32.82
CA ASN A 366 7.82 0.42 33.82
C ASN A 366 8.26 1.07 35.13
#